data_AF-A0A1S8ZVD6-F1
#
_entry.id   AF-A0A1S8ZVD6-F1
#
_cell.length_a   1.000
_cell.length_b   1.000
_cell.length_c   1.000
_cell.angle_alpha   90.00
_cell.angle_beta   90.00
_cell.angle_gamma   90.00
#
_symmetry.space_group_name_H-M   'P 1'
#
loop_
_entity.id
_entity.type
_entity.pdbx_description
1 polymer ?
#
loop_
_entity_poly.entity_id
_entity_poly.type
_entity_poly.pdbx_seq_one_letter_code
_entity_poly.pdbx_strand_id
1 'polypeptide(L)'
;MKKILLISVIVVIAFYVLKEKVYKPFMWKKALNTKEHQLQLGSFIFSKETGINGSQSYQKYYFVFKVIEINGDYVRLSVIRQLSDKDNLKESDFSTTSKQYKSLKQNIKSLTITPILFDDLYQGDGPRFTLNEYLLNKYPVLKRSRYYYEDIPEASKNKPMPENPNDLEMYFSMVYSKKEIIEKGQLVPWTMTNSFNGKPLLSNYSKNIDLIIN
;
A
#
# COMPACT_ATOMS: atom_id res chain seq x y z
N MET A 1 -17.38 8.32 -46.16
CA MET A 1 -16.64 7.31 -45.38
C MET A 1 -15.64 7.92 -44.40
N LYS A 2 -14.65 8.74 -44.83
CA LYS A 2 -13.65 9.38 -43.93
C LYS A 2 -14.24 10.21 -42.78
N LYS A 3 -15.30 10.98 -43.02
CA LYS A 3 -15.98 11.79 -41.98
C LYS A 3 -16.65 10.94 -40.89
N ILE A 4 -17.25 9.81 -41.26
CA ILE A 4 -17.91 8.88 -40.31
C ILE A 4 -16.86 8.20 -39.41
N LEU A 5 -15.72 7.82 -39.99
CA LEU A 5 -14.60 7.22 -39.26
C LEU A 5 -13.99 8.23 -38.27
N LEU A 6 -13.83 9.49 -38.67
CA LEU A 6 -13.36 10.57 -37.79
C LEU A 6 -14.33 10.81 -36.62
N ILE A 7 -15.64 10.89 -36.89
CA ILE A 7 -16.67 11.05 -35.86
C ILE A 7 -16.63 9.87 -34.88
N SER A 8 -16.53 8.64 -35.38
CA SER A 8 -16.43 7.44 -34.54
C SER A 8 -15.22 7.47 -33.60
N VAL A 9 -14.05 7.91 -34.10
CA VAL A 9 -12.83 8.04 -33.28
C VAL A 9 -13.02 9.10 -32.20
N ILE A 10 -13.59 10.26 -32.53
CA ILE A 10 -13.87 11.34 -31.56
C ILE A 10 -14.81 10.85 -30.47
N VAL A 11 -15.87 10.11 -30.83
CA VAL A 11 -16.83 9.54 -29.87
C VAL A 11 -16.13 8.56 -28.92
N VAL A 12 -15.27 7.68 -29.43
CA VAL A 12 -14.50 6.75 -28.58
C VAL A 12 -13.56 7.49 -27.62
N ILE A 13 -12.87 8.53 -28.09
CA ILE A 13 -12.01 9.37 -27.25
C ILE A 13 -12.84 10.08 -26.17
N ALA A 14 -13.99 10.63 -26.52
CA ALA A 14 -14.88 11.31 -25.56
C ALA A 14 -15.36 10.35 -24.46
N PHE A 15 -15.79 9.13 -24.82
CA PHE A 15 -16.17 8.11 -23.85
C PHE A 15 -14.99 7.69 -22.96
N TYR A 16 -13.81 7.53 -23.54
CA TYR A 16 -12.60 7.20 -22.78
C TYR A 16 -12.27 8.30 -21.74
N VAL A 17 -12.28 9.57 -22.17
CA VAL A 17 -12.03 10.71 -21.28
C VAL A 17 -13.09 10.80 -20.19
N LEU A 18 -14.38 10.65 -20.52
CA LEU A 18 -15.48 10.66 -19.55
C LEU A 18 -15.31 9.56 -18.50
N LYS A 19 -14.97 8.34 -18.93
CA LYS A 19 -14.75 7.19 -18.05
C LYS A 19 -13.57 7.43 -17.10
N GLU A 20 -12.44 7.88 -17.62
CA GLU A 20 -11.20 8.04 -16.84
C GLU A 20 -11.20 9.29 -15.95
N LYS A 21 -11.70 10.42 -16.45
CA LYS A 21 -11.62 11.72 -15.75
C LYS A 21 -12.84 12.05 -14.90
N VAL A 22 -14.00 11.46 -15.17
CA VAL A 22 -15.25 11.79 -14.47
C VAL A 22 -15.77 10.59 -13.69
N TYR A 23 -16.04 9.48 -14.38
CA TYR A 23 -16.72 8.34 -13.75
C TYR A 23 -15.88 7.67 -12.66
N LYS A 24 -14.61 7.35 -12.95
CA LYS A 24 -13.73 6.70 -11.98
C LYS A 24 -13.52 7.56 -10.71
N PRO A 25 -13.13 8.85 -10.80
CA PRO A 25 -12.99 9.69 -9.60
C PRO A 25 -14.29 9.85 -8.81
N PHE A 26 -15.44 9.95 -9.49
CA PHE A 26 -16.75 10.04 -8.84
C PHE A 26 -17.05 8.77 -8.03
N MET A 27 -16.89 7.59 -8.64
CA MET A 27 -17.13 6.32 -7.96
C MET A 27 -16.15 6.09 -6.81
N TRP A 28 -14.89 6.53 -6.95
CA TRP A 28 -13.91 6.51 -5.87
C TRP A 28 -14.36 7.35 -4.67
N LYS A 29 -14.71 8.61 -4.90
CA LYS A 29 -15.22 9.50 -3.84
C LYS A 29 -16.47 8.95 -3.17
N LYS A 30 -17.39 8.38 -3.97
CA LYS A 30 -18.58 7.72 -3.46
C LYS A 30 -18.25 6.52 -2.58
N ALA A 31 -17.31 5.67 -3.00
CA ALA A 31 -16.87 4.52 -2.22
C ALA A 31 -16.24 4.93 -0.90
N LEU A 32 -15.31 5.89 -0.89
CA LEU A 32 -14.65 6.38 0.32
C LEU A 32 -15.58 6.97 1.37
N ASN A 33 -16.74 7.50 0.96
CA ASN A 33 -17.73 8.03 1.89
C ASN A 33 -18.57 6.92 2.56
N THR A 34 -18.33 5.65 2.23
CA THR A 34 -18.95 4.51 2.91
C THR A 34 -18.05 4.02 4.04
N LYS A 35 -18.65 3.57 5.15
CA LYS A 35 -17.89 3.02 6.29
C LYS A 35 -17.00 1.84 5.92
N GLU A 36 -17.32 1.11 4.86
CA GLU A 36 -16.55 -0.06 4.43
C GLU A 36 -15.23 0.29 3.72
N HIS A 37 -15.18 1.45 3.06
CA HIS A 37 -14.04 1.86 2.26
C HIS A 37 -13.42 3.19 2.71
N GLN A 38 -13.97 3.85 3.73
CA GLN A 38 -13.39 5.05 4.30
C GLN A 38 -11.96 4.79 4.77
N LEU A 39 -11.07 5.74 4.54
CA LEU A 39 -9.72 5.67 5.08
C LEU A 39 -9.76 5.82 6.60
N GLN A 40 -9.30 4.81 7.33
CA GLN A 40 -9.19 4.82 8.78
C GLN A 40 -7.94 4.06 9.24
N LEU A 41 -7.60 4.21 10.53
CA LEU A 41 -6.53 3.41 11.12
C LEU A 41 -6.88 1.91 11.02
N GLY A 42 -5.92 1.09 10.63
CA GLY A 42 -6.11 -0.35 10.43
C GLY A 42 -6.69 -0.75 9.08
N SER A 43 -7.15 0.19 8.24
CA SER A 43 -7.63 -0.10 6.88
C SER A 43 -6.57 -0.83 6.05
N PHE A 44 -7.03 -1.66 5.12
CA PHE A 44 -6.19 -2.26 4.09
C PHE A 44 -6.29 -1.50 2.79
N ILE A 45 -5.16 -1.09 2.22
CA ILE A 45 -5.09 -0.40 0.92
C ILE A 45 -4.53 -1.34 -0.13
N PHE A 46 -5.29 -1.55 -1.19
CA PHE A 46 -4.90 -2.36 -2.34
C PHE A 46 -4.45 -1.42 -3.46
N SER A 47 -3.24 -1.61 -3.97
CA SER A 47 -2.68 -0.81 -5.07
C SER A 47 -2.11 -1.71 -6.17
N LYS A 48 -2.14 -1.21 -7.40
CA LYS A 48 -1.57 -1.89 -8.56
C LYS A 48 -0.81 -0.89 -9.42
N GLU A 49 0.36 -1.28 -9.88
CA GLU A 49 1.26 -0.47 -10.68
C GLU A 49 1.73 -1.23 -11.91
N THR A 50 2.00 -0.49 -12.98
CA THR A 50 2.71 -1.02 -14.14
C THR A 50 4.10 -0.43 -14.12
N GLY A 51 5.12 -1.27 -13.97
CA GLY A 51 6.53 -0.87 -14.00
C GLY A 51 7.29 -1.59 -15.12
N ILE A 52 8.52 -1.19 -15.35
CA ILE A 52 9.43 -1.83 -16.29
C ILE A 52 10.18 -2.93 -15.52
N ASN A 53 10.16 -4.16 -16.01
CA ASN A 53 11.10 -5.18 -15.53
C ASN A 53 12.47 -4.99 -16.22
N GLY A 54 13.54 -5.56 -15.65
CA GLY A 54 14.92 -5.41 -16.14
C GLY A 54 15.18 -5.79 -17.61
N SER A 55 14.17 -6.19 -18.38
CA SER A 55 14.21 -6.54 -19.79
C SER A 55 13.28 -5.71 -20.68
N GLN A 56 13.12 -4.40 -20.42
CA GLN A 56 12.28 -3.45 -21.19
C GLN A 56 10.79 -3.83 -21.34
N SER A 57 10.30 -4.85 -20.62
CA SER A 57 8.90 -5.27 -20.70
C SER A 57 8.11 -4.74 -19.51
N TYR A 58 6.83 -4.46 -19.72
CA TYR A 58 5.97 -3.94 -18.65
C TYR A 58 5.45 -5.08 -17.78
N GLN A 59 5.67 -4.98 -16.47
CA GLN A 59 5.15 -5.89 -15.47
C GLN A 59 4.16 -5.18 -14.55
N LYS A 60 3.10 -5.89 -14.16
CA LYS A 60 2.16 -5.42 -13.13
C LYS A 60 2.65 -5.83 -11.75
N TYR A 61 2.81 -4.86 -10.87
CA TYR A 61 3.12 -5.03 -9.47
C TYR A 61 1.85 -4.82 -8.64
N TYR A 62 1.63 -5.68 -7.65
CA TYR A 62 0.46 -5.65 -6.79
C TYR A 62 0.89 -5.47 -5.35
N PHE A 63 0.31 -4.48 -4.68
CA PHE A 63 0.66 -4.16 -3.29
C PHE A 63 -0.58 -4.18 -2.41
N VAL A 64 -0.41 -4.70 -1.20
CA VAL A 64 -1.42 -4.66 -0.16
C VAL A 64 -0.77 -4.03 1.06
N PHE A 65 -1.35 -2.96 1.56
CA PHE A 65 -0.84 -2.21 2.70
C PHE A 65 -1.85 -2.24 3.84
N LYS A 66 -1.37 -2.06 5.06
CA LYS A 66 -2.17 -1.71 6.23
C LYS A 66 -1.86 -0.28 6.64
N VAL A 67 -2.90 0.49 6.98
CA VAL A 67 -2.76 1.80 7.60
C VAL A 67 -2.37 1.60 9.05
N ILE A 68 -1.13 1.95 9.40
CA ILE A 68 -0.60 1.77 10.75
C ILE A 68 -0.55 3.07 11.56
N GLU A 69 -0.69 4.22 10.89
CA GLU A 69 -0.73 5.53 11.53
C GLU A 69 -1.47 6.54 10.63
N ILE A 70 -2.26 7.40 11.25
CA ILE A 70 -2.82 8.60 10.61
C ILE A 70 -2.47 9.78 11.52
N ASN A 71 -1.66 10.70 11.03
CA ASN A 71 -1.21 11.87 11.77
C ASN A 71 -1.42 13.13 10.91
N GLY A 72 -2.46 13.91 11.20
CA GLY A 72 -2.84 15.08 10.39
C GLY A 72 -3.07 14.73 8.92
N ASP A 73 -2.22 15.28 8.05
CA ASP A 73 -2.23 15.08 6.60
C ASP A 73 -1.42 13.85 6.14
N TYR A 74 -0.86 13.09 7.08
CA TYR A 74 0.03 11.97 6.82
C TYR A 74 -0.64 10.64 7.12
N VAL A 75 -0.39 9.66 6.25
CA VAL A 75 -0.83 8.28 6.40
C VAL A 75 0.39 7.39 6.26
N ARG A 76 0.75 6.67 7.33
CA ARG A 76 1.83 5.69 7.29
C ARG A 76 1.27 4.32 6.96
N LEU A 77 1.91 3.67 6.00
CA LEU A 77 1.51 2.35 5.51
C LEU A 77 2.58 1.32 5.84
N SER A 78 2.15 0.09 6.11
CA SER A 78 3.02 -1.07 6.19
C SER A 78 2.59 -2.13 5.19
N VAL A 79 3.54 -2.76 4.51
CA VAL A 79 3.24 -3.77 3.48
C VAL A 79 2.80 -5.06 4.14
N ILE A 80 1.72 -5.66 3.65
CA ILE A 80 1.33 -7.02 4.01
C ILE A 80 2.23 -8.01 3.28
N ARG A 81 2.98 -8.79 4.05
CA ARG A 81 3.89 -9.83 3.54
C ARG A 81 3.56 -11.19 4.13
N GLN A 82 4.16 -12.23 3.59
CA GLN A 82 4.07 -13.59 4.11
C GLN A 82 5.48 -14.07 4.44
N LEU A 83 5.70 -14.56 5.66
CA LEU A 83 7.00 -15.16 6.03
C LEU A 83 7.27 -16.41 5.18
N SER A 84 8.51 -16.55 4.73
CA SER A 84 8.99 -17.75 4.03
C SER A 84 8.99 -18.95 4.96
N ASP A 85 8.83 -20.15 4.39
CA ASP A 85 9.13 -21.38 5.13
C ASP A 85 10.65 -21.61 5.10
N LYS A 86 11.17 -22.31 6.12
CA LYS A 86 12.61 -22.65 6.20
C LYS A 86 13.12 -23.33 4.93
N ASP A 87 12.29 -24.17 4.30
CA ASP A 87 12.65 -24.96 3.12
C ASP A 87 12.17 -24.33 1.79
N ASN A 88 11.49 -23.18 1.85
CA ASN A 88 10.95 -22.51 0.67
C ASN A 88 11.04 -21.00 0.83
N LEU A 89 12.21 -20.48 0.46
CA LEU A 89 12.49 -19.05 0.39
C LEU A 89 11.64 -18.44 -0.73
N LYS A 90 10.56 -17.76 -0.36
CA LYS A 90 9.90 -16.83 -1.27
C LYS A 90 10.71 -15.55 -1.27
N GLU A 91 11.28 -15.19 -2.41
CA GLU A 91 11.89 -13.88 -2.58
C GLU A 91 10.85 -12.80 -2.26
N SER A 92 11.20 -11.98 -1.26
CA SER A 92 10.36 -10.91 -0.73
C SER A 92 10.48 -9.68 -1.63
N ASP A 93 9.98 -9.79 -2.85
CA ASP A 93 9.56 -8.58 -3.54
C ASP A 93 8.42 -7.96 -2.71
N PHE A 94 8.48 -6.65 -2.45
CA PHE A 94 7.41 -5.93 -1.75
C PHE A 94 6.03 -6.12 -2.42
N SER A 95 6.01 -6.58 -3.67
CA SER A 95 4.81 -6.88 -4.44
C SER A 95 4.40 -8.36 -4.36
N THR A 96 3.10 -8.62 -4.39
CA THR A 96 2.52 -9.96 -4.39
C THR A 96 2.07 -10.39 -5.80
N THR A 97 1.80 -11.68 -5.98
CA THR A 97 1.26 -12.18 -7.26
C THR A 97 -0.18 -11.73 -7.46
N SER A 98 -0.64 -11.63 -8.72
CA SER A 98 -2.06 -11.29 -9.01
C SER A 98 -3.06 -12.26 -8.35
N LYS A 99 -2.70 -13.55 -8.24
CA LYS A 99 -3.52 -14.56 -7.57
C LYS A 99 -3.64 -14.28 -6.07
N GLN A 100 -2.52 -14.04 -5.39
CA GLN A 100 -2.51 -13.70 -3.97
C GLN A 100 -3.21 -12.36 -3.71
N TYR A 101 -3.00 -11.35 -4.55
CA TYR A 101 -3.69 -10.06 -4.46
C TYR A 101 -5.22 -10.21 -4.48
N LYS A 102 -5.76 -10.97 -5.45
CA LYS A 102 -7.20 -11.25 -5.52
C LYS A 102 -7.71 -12.03 -4.31
N SER A 103 -6.95 -13.03 -3.87
CA SER A 103 -7.28 -13.82 -2.68
C SER A 103 -7.33 -12.97 -1.42
N LEU A 104 -6.34 -12.08 -1.22
CA LEU A 104 -6.32 -11.13 -0.11
C LEU A 104 -7.52 -10.19 -0.20
N LYS A 105 -7.80 -9.62 -1.37
CA LYS A 105 -8.92 -8.70 -1.56
C LYS A 105 -10.27 -9.27 -1.11
N GLN A 106 -10.47 -10.58 -1.25
CA GLN A 106 -11.70 -11.27 -0.85
C GLN A 106 -11.70 -11.68 0.63
N ASN A 107 -10.54 -12.04 1.19
CA ASN A 107 -10.47 -12.75 2.48
C ASN A 107 -9.76 -11.97 3.59
N ILE A 108 -9.23 -10.77 3.32
CA ILE A 108 -8.33 -10.05 4.25
C ILE A 108 -8.97 -9.77 5.62
N LYS A 109 -10.28 -9.55 5.68
CA LYS A 109 -11.02 -9.33 6.95
C LYS A 109 -11.05 -10.57 7.85
N SER A 110 -11.01 -11.76 7.24
CA SER A 110 -11.01 -13.05 7.96
C SER A 110 -9.60 -13.57 8.26
N LEU A 111 -8.59 -12.95 7.66
CA LEU A 111 -7.21 -13.40 7.73
C LEU A 111 -6.52 -12.79 8.95
N THR A 112 -5.89 -13.63 9.77
CA THR A 112 -4.99 -13.13 10.81
C THR A 112 -3.73 -12.59 10.15
N ILE A 113 -3.45 -11.30 10.34
CA ILE A 113 -2.21 -10.66 9.89
C ILE A 113 -1.51 -10.11 11.12
N THR A 114 -0.33 -10.65 11.40
CA THR A 114 0.41 -10.41 12.64
C THR A 114 1.20 -9.10 12.56
N PRO A 115 1.06 -8.16 13.51
CA PRO A 115 2.02 -7.07 13.68
C PRO A 115 3.35 -7.64 14.18
N ILE A 116 4.44 -7.41 13.45
CA ILE A 116 5.79 -7.81 13.88
C ILE A 116 6.67 -6.56 13.89
N LEU A 117 7.41 -6.34 14.96
CA LEU A 117 8.39 -5.26 15.00
C LEU A 117 9.53 -5.57 14.03
N PHE A 118 10.04 -4.55 13.35
CA PHE A 118 11.12 -4.70 12.37
C PHE A 118 12.31 -5.49 12.95
N ASP A 119 12.77 -5.14 14.15
CA ASP A 119 13.92 -5.79 14.79
C ASP A 119 13.70 -7.29 15.05
N ASP A 120 12.45 -7.71 15.28
CA ASP A 120 12.12 -9.13 15.52
C ASP A 120 12.29 -10.00 14.27
N LEU A 121 12.21 -9.42 13.06
CA LEU A 121 12.42 -10.13 11.80
C LEU A 121 13.89 -10.52 11.57
N TYR A 122 14.79 -9.98 12.39
CA TYR A 122 16.23 -10.22 12.35
C TYR A 122 16.72 -11.10 13.51
N GLN A 123 15.81 -11.54 14.39
CA GLN A 123 16.15 -12.39 15.54
C GLN A 123 15.93 -13.87 15.24
N GLY A 124 16.70 -14.72 15.93
CA GLY A 124 16.63 -16.17 15.83
C GLY A 124 17.42 -16.73 14.64
N ASP A 125 17.36 -18.05 14.49
CA ASP A 125 18.15 -18.76 13.48
C ASP A 125 17.48 -18.76 12.10
N GLY A 126 18.30 -18.64 11.06
CA GLY A 126 17.91 -18.75 9.65
C GLY A 126 17.89 -17.43 8.88
N PRO A 127 17.49 -17.47 7.59
CA PRO A 127 17.45 -16.28 6.74
C PRO A 127 16.41 -15.27 7.22
N ARG A 128 16.67 -13.98 7.00
CA ARG A 128 15.72 -12.89 7.30
C ARG A 128 14.36 -13.17 6.66
N PHE A 129 13.29 -12.71 7.30
CA PHE A 129 11.91 -12.85 6.82
C PHE A 129 11.43 -14.32 6.66
N THR A 130 12.10 -15.25 7.34
CA THR A 130 11.73 -16.67 7.40
C THR A 130 11.12 -17.00 8.75
N LEU A 131 10.11 -17.87 8.76
CA LEU A 131 9.51 -18.33 10.00
C LEU A 131 10.53 -19.15 10.82
N ASN A 132 10.78 -18.74 12.07
CA ASN A 132 11.72 -19.41 12.97
C ASN A 132 11.12 -19.59 14.38
N GLU A 133 11.84 -20.28 15.26
CA GLU A 133 11.36 -20.58 16.61
C GLU A 133 11.17 -19.33 17.47
N TYR A 134 12.04 -18.34 17.32
CA TYR A 134 11.90 -17.05 18.00
C TYR A 134 10.56 -16.39 17.67
N LEU A 135 10.25 -16.24 16.37
CA LEU A 135 8.99 -15.66 15.91
C LEU A 135 7.79 -16.49 16.32
N LEU A 136 7.88 -17.82 16.28
CA LEU A 136 6.78 -18.72 16.69
C LEU A 136 6.50 -18.68 18.20
N ASN A 137 7.54 -18.46 19.01
CA ASN A 137 7.39 -18.34 20.46
C ASN A 137 6.83 -16.97 20.84
N LYS A 138 7.34 -15.89 20.23
CA LYS A 138 6.90 -14.52 20.51
C LYS A 138 5.54 -14.20 19.90
N TYR A 139 5.24 -14.74 18.72
CA TYR A 139 3.99 -14.54 17.98
C TYR A 139 3.34 -15.89 17.62
N PRO A 140 2.70 -16.60 18.58
CA PRO A 140 2.15 -17.94 18.35
C PRO A 140 1.08 -18.01 17.25
N VAL A 141 0.41 -16.90 16.96
CA VAL A 141 -0.57 -16.77 15.86
C VAL A 141 0.03 -17.05 14.49
N LEU A 142 1.35 -16.93 14.33
CA LEU A 142 2.07 -17.27 13.10
C LEU A 142 1.97 -18.75 12.71
N LYS A 143 1.66 -19.63 13.69
CA LYS A 143 1.36 -21.05 13.42
C LYS A 143 0.11 -21.24 12.55
N ARG A 144 -0.84 -20.30 12.61
CA ARG A 144 -2.10 -20.34 11.84
C ARG A 144 -2.03 -19.51 10.57
N SER A 145 -1.35 -18.36 10.62
CA SER A 145 -1.20 -17.47 9.48
C SER A 145 0.17 -16.81 9.49
N ARG A 146 0.92 -17.03 8.42
CA ARG A 146 2.24 -16.43 8.21
C ARG A 146 2.20 -15.00 7.66
N TYR A 147 0.99 -14.45 7.47
CA TYR A 147 0.86 -13.08 7.03
C TYR A 147 1.21 -12.11 8.15
N TYR A 148 1.99 -11.10 7.82
CA TYR A 148 2.44 -10.09 8.75
C TYR A 148 2.53 -8.71 8.10
N TYR A 149 2.65 -7.70 8.94
CA TYR A 149 3.11 -6.37 8.55
C TYR A 149 4.14 -5.88 9.57
N GLU A 150 5.05 -5.02 9.13
CA GLU A 150 6.02 -4.37 10.01
C GLU A 150 5.27 -3.30 10.85
N ASP A 151 5.17 -3.51 12.15
CA ASP A 151 4.52 -2.58 13.09
C ASP A 151 5.54 -1.61 13.70
N ILE A 152 5.04 -0.51 14.25
CA ILE A 152 5.84 0.44 15.00
C ILE A 152 5.83 0.09 16.50
N PRO A 153 6.93 0.35 17.23
CA PRO A 153 6.95 0.17 18.69
C PRO A 153 5.81 0.91 19.37
N GLU A 154 5.23 0.32 20.42
CA GLU A 154 4.11 0.93 21.15
C GLU A 154 4.45 2.33 21.68
N ALA A 155 5.68 2.51 22.15
CA ALA A 155 6.20 3.79 22.61
C ALA A 155 6.28 4.86 21.49
N SER A 156 6.17 4.47 20.22
CA SER A 156 6.20 5.37 19.07
C SER A 156 4.81 5.63 18.49
N LYS A 157 3.78 4.86 18.89
CA LYS A 157 2.41 5.05 18.43
C LYS A 157 1.83 6.36 18.97
N ASN A 158 1.06 7.05 18.13
CA ASN A 158 0.37 8.31 18.45
C ASN A 158 1.29 9.47 18.87
N LYS A 159 2.59 9.37 18.60
CA LYS A 159 3.49 10.51 18.78
C LYS A 159 3.28 11.53 17.66
N PRO A 160 3.46 12.83 17.94
CA PRO A 160 3.54 13.81 16.89
C PRO A 160 4.72 13.48 15.96
N MET A 161 4.66 13.98 14.73
CA MET A 161 5.75 13.86 13.78
C MET A 161 7.06 14.34 14.43
N PRO A 162 8.18 13.61 14.27
CA PRO A 162 9.46 14.05 14.82
C PRO A 162 9.85 15.44 14.31
N GLU A 163 10.46 16.26 15.15
CA GLU A 163 10.96 17.59 14.75
C GLU A 163 12.41 17.53 14.27
N ASN A 164 13.16 16.50 14.70
CA ASN A 164 14.55 16.32 14.33
C ASN A 164 14.67 15.84 12.85
N PRO A 165 15.46 16.51 12.00
CA PRO A 165 15.67 16.13 10.61
C PRO A 165 16.11 14.67 10.40
N ASN A 166 16.95 14.12 11.28
CA ASN A 166 17.44 12.74 11.16
C ASN A 166 16.31 11.72 11.41
N ASP A 167 15.44 12.01 12.38
CA ASP A 167 14.29 11.15 12.70
C ASP A 167 13.18 11.28 11.65
N LEU A 168 13.06 12.46 11.02
CA LEU A 168 12.13 12.71 9.92
C LEU A 168 12.43 11.87 8.68
N GLU A 169 13.71 11.72 8.31
CA GLU A 169 14.11 10.90 7.17
C GLU A 169 13.65 9.45 7.33
N MET A 170 13.89 8.87 8.52
CA MET A 170 13.45 7.51 8.84
C MET A 170 11.92 7.39 8.91
N TYR A 171 11.25 8.40 9.47
CA TYR A 171 9.79 8.45 9.59
C TYR A 171 9.08 8.44 8.24
N PHE A 172 9.58 9.17 7.24
CA PHE A 172 8.94 9.30 5.93
C PHE A 172 9.09 8.06 5.01
N SER A 173 9.78 7.02 5.46
CA SER A 173 9.67 5.72 4.80
C SER A 173 8.23 5.21 4.88
N MET A 174 7.56 5.07 3.72
CA MET A 174 6.17 4.61 3.60
C MET A 174 5.09 5.57 4.16
N VAL A 175 5.35 6.87 4.16
CA VAL A 175 4.35 7.89 4.49
C VAL A 175 3.76 8.49 3.20
N TYR A 176 2.45 8.69 3.20
CA TYR A 176 1.68 9.15 2.04
C TYR A 176 0.75 10.31 2.41
N SER A 177 0.39 11.11 1.41
CA SER A 177 -0.58 12.20 1.60
C SER A 177 -2.00 11.65 1.81
N LYS A 178 -2.59 11.97 2.97
CA LYS A 178 -4.00 11.69 3.26
C LYS A 178 -4.94 12.32 2.24
N LYS A 179 -4.68 13.57 1.87
CA LYS A 179 -5.48 14.33 0.90
C LYS A 179 -5.53 13.62 -0.45
N GLU A 180 -4.39 13.18 -0.96
CA GLU A 180 -4.30 12.52 -2.27
C GLU A 180 -4.99 11.15 -2.28
N ILE A 181 -4.94 10.41 -1.15
CA ILE A 181 -5.70 9.17 -0.97
C ILE A 181 -7.20 9.46 -1.04
N ILE A 182 -7.69 10.45 -0.29
CA ILE A 182 -9.11 10.76 -0.20
C ILE A 182 -9.65 11.38 -1.50
N GLU A 183 -8.95 12.35 -2.07
CA GLU A 183 -9.47 13.13 -3.19
C GLU A 183 -9.22 12.47 -4.55
N LYS A 184 -8.08 11.80 -4.71
CA LYS A 184 -7.61 11.28 -6.00
C LYS A 184 -7.49 9.76 -6.05
N GLY A 185 -7.55 9.08 -4.90
CA GLY A 185 -7.35 7.63 -4.84
C GLY A 185 -5.94 7.24 -5.23
N GLN A 186 -4.97 8.03 -4.78
CA GLN A 186 -3.56 7.86 -5.13
C GLN A 186 -2.69 7.83 -3.88
N LEU A 187 -1.76 6.89 -3.85
CA LEU A 187 -0.65 6.87 -2.91
C LEU A 187 0.44 7.78 -3.45
N VAL A 188 0.45 9.03 -3.00
CA VAL A 188 1.51 9.99 -3.32
C VAL A 188 2.48 10.04 -2.13
N PRO A 189 3.75 9.63 -2.31
CA PRO A 189 4.72 9.63 -1.22
C PRO A 189 4.90 11.03 -0.62
N TRP A 190 4.92 11.09 0.70
CA TRP A 190 5.30 12.28 1.45
C TRP A 190 6.74 12.15 1.91
N THR A 191 7.59 13.08 1.53
CA THR A 191 9.02 13.06 1.88
C THR A 191 9.37 14.28 2.73
N MET A 192 10.55 14.25 3.33
CA MET A 192 11.07 15.37 4.13
C MET A 192 11.06 16.69 3.33
N THR A 193 11.48 16.66 2.06
CA THR A 193 11.45 17.81 1.14
C THR A 193 10.04 18.36 0.91
N ASN A 194 9.02 17.49 0.92
CA ASN A 194 7.61 17.87 0.75
C ASN A 194 7.04 18.51 2.02
N SER A 195 7.46 18.02 3.19
CA SER A 195 7.03 18.54 4.50
C SER A 195 7.37 20.03 4.64
N PHE A 196 8.60 20.43 4.30
CA PHE A 196 9.03 21.82 4.41
C PHE A 196 8.32 22.77 3.45
N ASN A 197 7.80 22.27 2.33
CA ASN A 197 7.14 23.07 1.30
C ASN A 197 5.60 22.94 1.30
N GLY A 198 5.03 22.14 2.22
CA GLY A 198 3.59 21.89 2.34
C GLY A 198 2.94 21.24 1.11
N LYS A 199 3.73 20.62 0.21
CA LYS A 199 3.24 20.10 -1.08
C LYS A 199 3.94 18.79 -1.46
N PRO A 200 3.21 17.76 -1.91
CA PRO A 200 3.82 16.52 -2.40
C PRO A 200 4.43 16.74 -3.79
N LEU A 201 5.76 16.75 -3.92
CA LEU A 201 6.47 16.93 -5.20
C LEU A 201 6.54 15.65 -6.06
N LEU A 202 6.17 14.49 -5.52
CA LEU A 202 6.38 13.19 -6.15
C LEU A 202 5.10 12.60 -6.78
N SER A 203 4.26 13.43 -7.41
CA SER A 203 3.08 12.95 -8.14
C SER A 203 3.42 11.93 -9.24
N ASN A 204 4.63 12.01 -9.80
CA ASN A 204 5.14 11.05 -10.79
C ASN A 204 5.39 9.64 -10.23
N TYR A 205 5.50 9.51 -8.90
CA TYR A 205 5.60 8.22 -8.20
C TYR A 205 4.26 7.81 -7.57
N SER A 206 3.16 8.48 -7.97
CA SER A 206 1.85 8.15 -7.46
C SER A 206 1.41 6.75 -7.89
N LYS A 207 0.85 6.01 -6.94
CA LYS A 207 0.35 4.66 -7.17
C LYS A 207 -1.16 4.69 -7.05
N ASN A 208 -1.87 4.19 -8.06
CA ASN A 208 -3.33 4.18 -8.03
C ASN A 208 -3.83 3.18 -6.98
N ILE A 209 -4.80 3.61 -6.19
CA ILE A 209 -5.50 2.74 -5.25
C ILE A 209 -6.64 2.06 -6.01
N ASP A 210 -6.68 0.74 -5.88
CA ASP A 210 -7.74 -0.09 -6.45
C ASP A 210 -8.91 -0.23 -5.48
N LEU A 211 -8.62 -0.32 -4.17
CA LEU A 211 -9.62 -0.46 -3.12
C LEU A 211 -9.05 -0.13 -1.74
N ILE A 212 -9.89 0.40 -0.86
CA ILE A 212 -9.66 0.41 0.59
C ILE A 212 -10.68 -0.52 1.25
N ILE A 213 -10.24 -1.35 2.20
CA ILE A 213 -11.10 -2.28 2.94
C ILE A 213 -10.91 -2.06 4.44
N ASN A 214 -12.03 -1.91 5.14
CA ASN A 214 -12.12 -1.85 6.60
C ASN A 214 -12.55 -3.18 7.21
#